data_AF-A0A0R1M3V0-F1
#
_entry.id   AF-A0A0R1M3V0-F1
#
_cell.length_a   1.000
_cell.length_b   1.000
_cell.length_c   1.000
_cell.angle_alpha   90.00
_cell.angle_beta   90.00
_cell.angle_gamma   90.00
#
_symmetry.space_group_name_H-M   'P 1'
#
loop_
_entity.id
_entity.type
_entity.pdbx_description
1 polymer ?
#
loop_
_entity_poly.entity_id
_entity_poly.type
_entity_poly.pdbx_seq_one_letter_code
_entity_poly.pdbx_strand_id
1 'polypeptide(L)'
;MQTREFERHLGSFVRLLKKERTYLIKDDGENLISLLSEKENFVKILEEYHGDVSEKARGLITKIKVQQEENLLLTQQAMSYQNMLMTTIKKNLGNSAGTYSKSAQVKGEIRTNLIDEEV
;
A
#
# COMPACT_ATOMS: atom_id res chain seq x y z
N MET A 1 11.91 11.93 31.51
CA MET A 1 11.34 10.56 31.47
C MET A 1 12.31 9.56 32.10
N GLN A 2 11.84 8.61 32.91
CA GLN A 2 12.68 7.54 33.48
C GLN A 2 12.84 6.36 32.49
N THR A 3 13.91 5.56 32.61
CA THR A 3 14.18 4.41 31.72
C THR A 3 13.03 3.39 31.68
N ARG A 4 12.35 3.13 32.82
CA ARG A 4 11.19 2.23 32.87
C ARG A 4 9.98 2.77 32.11
N GLU A 5 9.78 4.08 32.10
CA GLU A 5 8.70 4.72 31.37
C GLU A 5 8.99 4.68 29.87
N PHE A 6 10.23 4.95 29.48
CA PHE A 6 10.68 4.81 28.09
C PHE A 6 10.43 3.40 27.54
N GLU A 7 10.81 2.36 28.30
CA GLU A 7 10.52 0.97 27.92
C GLU A 7 9.01 0.69 27.77
N ARG A 8 8.17 1.31 28.60
CA ARG A 8 6.71 1.20 28.47
C ARG A 8 6.21 1.88 27.19
N HIS A 9 6.73 3.06 26.86
CA HIS A 9 6.39 3.76 25.62
C HIS A 9 6.81 2.96 24.39
N LEU A 10 8.03 2.41 24.37
CA LEU A 10 8.48 1.51 23.31
C LEU A 10 7.57 0.27 23.18
N GLY A 11 7.20 -0.35 24.30
CA GLY A 11 6.27 -1.49 24.29
C GLY A 11 4.88 -1.14 23.76
N SER A 12 4.36 0.04 24.08
CA SER A 12 3.12 0.55 23.52
C SER A 12 3.24 0.85 22.03
N PHE A 13 4.37 1.41 21.59
CA PHE A 13 4.62 1.68 20.18
C PHE A 13 4.69 0.39 19.35
N VAL A 14 5.32 -0.68 19.86
CA VAL A 14 5.27 -2.01 19.21
C VAL A 14 3.82 -2.48 19.01
N ARG A 15 2.94 -2.28 20.00
CA ARG A 15 1.52 -2.65 19.88
C ARG A 15 0.79 -1.80 18.84
N LEU A 16 1.08 -0.50 18.78
CA LEU A 16 0.54 0.40 17.77
C LEU A 16 0.90 -0.07 16.35
N LEU A 17 2.17 -0.38 16.12
CA LEU A 17 2.65 -0.86 14.82
C LEU A 17 2.04 -2.22 14.43
N LYS A 18 1.73 -3.09 15.39
CA LYS A 18 0.97 -4.33 15.13
C LYS A 18 -0.48 -4.08 14.76
N LYS A 19 -1.11 -3.04 15.32
CA LYS A 19 -2.45 -2.61 14.89
C LYS A 19 -2.41 -2.06 13.47
N GLU A 20 -1.42 -1.23 13.16
CA GLU A 20 -1.21 -0.73 11.79
C GLU A 20 -1.11 -1.86 10.78
N ARG A 21 -0.30 -2.89 11.05
CA ARG A 21 -0.23 -4.11 10.24
C ARG A 21 -1.61 -4.72 9.98
N THR A 22 -2.45 -4.78 11.01
CA THR A 22 -3.80 -5.35 10.91
C THR A 22 -4.70 -4.50 10.02
N TYR A 23 -4.60 -3.17 10.10
CA TYR A 23 -5.36 -2.27 9.23
C TYR A 23 -4.86 -2.33 7.78
N LEU A 24 -3.54 -2.38 7.55
CA LEU A 24 -2.96 -2.56 6.21
C LEU A 24 -3.42 -3.87 5.55
N ILE A 25 -3.47 -4.98 6.30
CA ILE A 25 -3.96 -6.27 5.78
C ILE A 25 -5.45 -6.21 5.45
N LYS A 26 -6.23 -5.44 6.20
CA LYS A 26 -7.68 -5.29 6.01
C LYS A 26 -8.06 -4.19 5.00
N ASP A 27 -7.08 -3.48 4.44
CA ASP A 27 -7.28 -2.29 3.60
C ASP A 27 -8.15 -1.21 4.28
N ASP A 28 -7.98 -1.06 5.59
CA ASP A 28 -8.76 -0.14 6.42
C ASP A 28 -8.11 1.25 6.47
N GLY A 29 -8.34 2.03 5.41
CA GLY A 29 -7.75 3.35 5.22
C GLY A 29 -8.16 4.38 6.29
N GLU A 30 -9.40 4.33 6.80
CA GLU A 30 -9.89 5.28 7.79
C GLU A 30 -9.12 5.14 9.12
N ASN A 31 -8.94 3.90 9.58
CA ASN A 31 -8.20 3.61 10.80
C ASN A 31 -6.68 3.77 10.63
N LEU A 32 -6.15 3.70 9.40
CA LEU A 32 -4.75 4.02 9.13
C LEU A 32 -4.45 5.51 9.31
N ILE A 33 -5.38 6.39 8.92
CA ILE A 33 -5.21 7.85 9.08
C ILE A 33 -5.19 8.23 10.56
N SER A 34 -6.11 7.70 11.37
CA SER A 34 -6.13 7.99 12.82
C SER A 34 -4.87 7.49 13.53
N LEU A 35 -4.31 6.37 13.08
CA LEU A 35 -3.10 5.78 13.63
C LEU A 35 -1.84 6.61 13.31
N LEU A 36 -1.82 7.40 12.23
CA LEU A 36 -0.72 8.29 11.91
C LEU A 36 -0.53 9.36 13.00
N SER A 37 -1.62 9.98 13.46
CA SER A 37 -1.59 10.97 14.54
C SER A 37 -1.08 10.36 15.85
N GLU A 38 -1.46 9.11 16.15
CA GLU A 38 -0.90 8.39 17.31
C GLU A 38 0.61 8.17 17.16
N LYS A 39 1.10 7.78 15.97
CA LYS A 39 2.53 7.57 15.70
C LYS A 39 3.34 8.86 15.91
N GLU A 40 2.85 9.99 15.43
CA GLU A 40 3.51 11.30 15.60
C GLU A 40 3.64 11.68 17.09
N ASN A 41 2.62 11.41 17.90
CA ASN A 41 2.67 11.66 19.33
C ASN A 41 3.73 10.77 20.02
N PHE A 42 3.86 9.51 19.61
CA PHE A 42 4.91 8.64 20.12
C PHE A 42 6.31 9.14 19.74
N VAL A 43 6.52 9.65 18.53
CA VAL A 43 7.84 10.19 18.12
C VAL A 43 8.28 11.30 19.06
N LYS A 44 7.40 12.27 19.36
CA LYS A 44 7.70 13.36 20.30
C LYS A 44 8.10 12.84 21.68
N ILE A 45 7.35 11.88 22.22
CA ILE A 45 7.64 11.27 23.54
C ILE A 45 8.99 10.55 23.53
N LEU A 46 9.34 9.89 22.43
CA LEU A 46 10.60 9.15 22.31
C LEU A 46 11.81 10.08 22.11
N GLU A 47 11.64 11.24 21.47
CA GLU A 47 12.68 12.26 21.30
C GLU A 47 13.10 12.92 22.62
N GLU A 48 12.17 13.04 23.59
CA GLU A 48 12.43 13.61 24.91
C GLU A 48 13.29 12.71 25.83
N TYR A 49 13.66 11.50 25.37
CA TYR A 49 14.49 10.58 26.14
C TYR A 49 15.98 10.82 25.96
N HIS A 50 16.68 11.14 27.06
CA HIS A 50 18.13 11.31 27.09
C HIS A 50 18.85 10.35 28.05
N GLY A 51 18.17 9.28 28.49
CA GLY A 51 18.75 8.28 29.39
C GLY A 51 19.47 7.13 28.66
N ASP A 52 20.09 6.25 29.44
CA ASP A 52 20.77 5.08 28.90
C ASP A 52 19.81 4.03 28.34
N VAL A 53 20.19 3.47 27.19
CA VAL A 53 19.42 2.40 26.53
C VAL A 53 19.74 1.05 27.20
N SER A 54 18.78 0.56 27.98
CA SER A 54 18.84 -0.79 28.58
C SER A 54 18.77 -1.89 27.52
N GLU A 55 19.22 -3.10 27.85
CA GLU A 55 19.08 -4.28 26.97
C GLU A 55 17.63 -4.55 26.57
N LYS A 56 16.70 -4.33 27.49
CA LYS A 56 15.26 -4.47 27.20
C LYS A 56 14.77 -3.41 26.22
N ALA A 57 15.22 -2.16 26.36
CA ALA A 57 14.93 -1.11 25.40
C ALA A 57 15.49 -1.46 24.02
N ARG A 58 16.73 -1.96 23.92
CA ARG A 58 17.32 -2.44 22.65
C ARG A 58 16.43 -3.51 21.99
N GLY A 59 16.01 -4.52 22.75
CA GLY A 59 15.14 -5.56 22.22
C GLY A 59 13.78 -5.05 21.72
N LEU A 60 13.22 -4.02 22.37
CA LEU A 60 11.99 -3.37 21.90
C LEU A 60 12.23 -2.53 20.64
N ILE A 61 13.35 -1.80 20.55
CA ILE A 61 13.74 -1.03 19.37
C ILE A 61 13.92 -1.96 18.15
N THR A 62 14.55 -3.12 18.33
CA THR A 62 14.66 -4.12 17.26
C THR A 62 13.28 -4.58 16.77
N LYS A 63 12.35 -4.85 17.70
CA LYS A 63 10.97 -5.23 17.34
C LYS A 63 10.23 -4.11 16.59
N ILE A 64 10.42 -2.86 17.01
CA ILE A 64 9.86 -1.68 16.33
C ILE A 64 10.37 -1.62 14.89
N LYS A 65 11.69 -1.79 14.70
CA LYS A 65 12.31 -1.76 13.37
C LYS A 65 11.72 -2.82 12.44
N VAL A 66 11.71 -4.08 12.90
CA VAL A 66 11.13 -5.19 12.12
C VAL A 66 9.67 -4.94 11.77
N GLN A 67 8.86 -4.45 12.72
CA GLN A 67 7.45 -4.19 12.47
C GLN A 67 7.22 -3.04 11.48
N GLN A 68 8.04 -1.99 11.53
CA GLN A 68 7.98 -0.89 10.56
C GLN A 68 8.41 -1.33 9.16
N GLU A 69 9.42 -2.18 9.04
CA GLU A 69 9.84 -2.77 7.76
C GLU A 69 8.71 -3.59 7.13
N GLU A 70 7.99 -4.40 7.93
CA GLU A 70 6.82 -5.15 7.46
C GLU A 70 5.68 -4.22 7.01
N ASN A 71 5.35 -3.20 7.81
CA ASN A 71 4.28 -2.25 7.47
C ASN A 71 4.62 -1.43 6.20
N LEU A 72 5.89 -1.06 6.03
CA LEU A 72 6.37 -0.41 4.82
C LEU A 72 6.20 -1.32 3.59
N LEU A 73 6.57 -2.60 3.71
CA LEU A 73 6.42 -3.56 2.61
C LEU A 73 4.95 -3.72 2.21
N LEU A 74 4.04 -3.88 3.17
CA LEU A 74 2.60 -3.96 2.91
C LEU A 74 2.08 -2.71 2.19
N THR A 75 2.52 -1.52 2.64
CA THR A 75 2.14 -0.24 2.02
C THR A 75 2.65 -0.15 0.57
N GLN A 76 3.90 -0.54 0.32
CA GLN A 76 4.48 -0.57 -1.03
C GLN A 76 3.76 -1.55 -1.95
N GLN A 77 3.38 -2.72 -1.44
CA GLN A 77 2.60 -3.71 -2.20
C GLN A 77 1.22 -3.16 -2.58
N ALA A 78 0.51 -2.53 -1.65
CA ALA A 78 -0.80 -1.90 -1.92
C ALA A 78 -0.69 -0.81 -2.99
N MET A 79 0.29 0.09 -2.88
CA MET A 79 0.53 1.13 -3.89
C MET A 79 0.89 0.54 -5.26
N SER A 80 1.72 -0.51 -5.28
CA SER A 80 2.11 -1.18 -6.52
C SER A 80 0.90 -1.78 -7.24
N TYR A 81 0.02 -2.45 -6.50
CA TYR A 81 -1.22 -3.01 -7.04
C TYR A 81 -2.14 -1.91 -7.60
N GLN A 82 -2.34 -0.82 -6.86
CA GLN A 82 -3.16 0.32 -7.31
C GLN A 82 -2.60 0.93 -8.61
N ASN A 83 -1.28 1.12 -8.69
CA ASN A 83 -0.62 1.63 -9.89
C ASN A 83 -0.77 0.69 -11.09
N MET A 84 -0.62 -0.61 -10.87
CA MET A 84 -0.79 -1.64 -11.90
C MET A 84 -2.23 -1.62 -12.43
N LEU A 85 -3.22 -1.62 -11.55
CA LEU A 85 -4.64 -1.56 -11.90
C LEU A 85 -4.94 -0.32 -12.76
N MET A 86 -4.51 0.86 -12.31
CA MET A 86 -4.76 2.12 -13.00
C MET A 86 -4.07 2.17 -14.37
N THR A 87 -2.85 1.65 -14.47
CA THR A 87 -2.11 1.54 -15.74
C THR A 87 -2.84 0.65 -16.73
N THR A 88 -3.35 -0.50 -16.27
CA THR A 88 -4.13 -1.42 -17.11
C THR A 88 -5.43 -0.78 -17.58
N ILE A 89 -6.16 -0.07 -16.72
CA ILE A 89 -7.38 0.66 -17.10
C ILE A 89 -7.06 1.69 -18.18
N LYS A 90 -6.05 2.54 -17.97
CA LYS A 90 -5.62 3.56 -18.95
C LYS A 90 -5.22 2.94 -20.29
N LYS A 91 -4.50 1.82 -20.28
CA LYS A 91 -4.09 1.10 -21.51
C LYS A 91 -5.29 0.60 -22.31
N ASN A 92 -6.33 0.07 -21.64
CA ASN A 92 -7.54 -0.39 -22.32
C ASN A 92 -8.34 0.79 -22.88
N LEU A 93 -8.52 1.87 -22.11
CA LEU A 93 -9.25 3.07 -22.56
C LEU A 93 -8.53 3.82 -23.69
N GLY A 94 -7.19 3.87 -23.66
CA GLY A 94 -6.37 4.49 -24.71
C GLY A 94 -6.40 3.74 -26.04
N ASN A 95 -6.67 2.43 -26.02
CA ASN A 95 -6.79 1.60 -27.23
C ASN A 95 -8.20 1.64 -27.86
N SER A 96 -9.23 2.14 -27.14
CA SER A 96 -10.61 2.20 -27.64
C SER A 96 -10.95 3.41 -28.53
N ALA A 97 -10.04 4.37 -28.72
CA ALA A 97 -10.27 5.53 -29.58
C ALA A 97 -9.93 5.32 -31.07
N GLY A 98 -9.44 4.13 -31.47
CA GLY A 98 -8.78 3.92 -32.76
C GLY A 98 -9.31 2.79 -33.66
N THR A 99 -10.48 2.18 -33.40
CA THR A 99 -10.92 1.02 -34.20
C THR A 99 -12.33 1.08 -34.77
N TYR A 100 -13.02 2.23 -34.68
CA TYR A 100 -14.28 2.43 -35.41
C TYR A 100 -14.41 3.86 -35.94
N SER A 101 -13.65 4.16 -36.99
CA SER A 101 -14.00 5.21 -37.97
C SER A 101 -14.16 4.52 -39.32
N LYS A 102 -15.37 3.99 -39.54
CA LYS A 102 -15.78 3.24 -40.72
C LYS A 102 -16.46 4.20 -41.70
N SER A 103 -15.72 5.16 -42.27
CA SER A 103 -16.20 5.94 -43.43
C SER A 103 -15.10 6.80 -44.07
N ALA A 104 -14.29 6.23 -44.96
CA ALA A 104 -13.74 6.91 -46.15
C ALA A 104 -13.03 5.91 -47.08
N GLN A 105 -13.83 5.28 -47.96
CA GLN A 105 -13.50 4.78 -49.30
C GLN A 105 -12.05 4.36 -49.65
N VAL A 106 -11.84 3.04 -49.86
CA VAL A 106 -11.05 2.53 -51.00
C VAL A 106 -11.80 1.35 -51.62
N LYS A 107 -12.03 1.47 -52.93
CA LYS A 107 -12.71 0.53 -53.82
C LYS A 107 -12.04 -0.85 -53.88
N GLY A 108 -12.87 -1.88 -54.09
CA GLY A 108 -12.56 -2.96 -55.04
C GLY A 108 -12.19 -4.33 -54.46
N GLU A 109 -13.20 -5.14 -54.16
CA GLU A 109 -13.51 -6.42 -54.82
C GLU A 109 -14.34 -7.32 -53.91
N ILE A 110 -15.52 -7.67 -54.41
CA ILE A 110 -16.40 -8.68 -53.83
C ILE A 110 -15.78 -10.04 -54.15
N ARG A 111 -15.33 -10.78 -53.13
CA ARG A 111 -15.26 -12.24 -53.22
C ARG A 111 -16.01 -12.83 -52.03
N THR A 112 -17.26 -13.15 -52.32
CA THR A 112 -18.11 -14.11 -51.63
C THR A 112 -17.32 -15.35 -51.23
N ASN A 113 -17.39 -15.72 -49.96
CA ASN A 113 -17.45 -17.11 -49.52
C ASN A 113 -18.17 -17.12 -48.17
N LEU A 114 -19.49 -17.29 -48.25
CA LEU A 114 -20.30 -17.79 -47.15
C LEU A 114 -19.84 -19.23 -46.92
N ILE A 115 -19.23 -19.50 -45.77
CA ILE A 115 -19.23 -20.86 -45.23
C ILE A 115 -20.14 -20.82 -44.01
N ASP A 116 -21.27 -21.46 -44.25
CA ASP A 116 -22.30 -21.90 -43.32
C ASP A 116 -21.66 -22.85 -42.30
N GLU A 117 -21.91 -22.64 -41.01
CA GLU A 117 -21.58 -23.64 -39.99
C GLU A 117 -22.91 -24.03 -39.32
N GLU A 118 -23.51 -25.09 -39.87
CA GLU A 118 -24.56 -25.83 -39.18
C GLU A 118 -23.92 -26.82 -38.19
N VAL A 119 -24.34 -26.68 -36.93
CA VAL A 119 -24.47 -27.66 -35.82
C VAL A 119 -23.26 -28.51 -35.44
#